data_AF-A0A943JLM4-F1
#
_entry.id   AF-A0A943JLM4-F1
#
_cell.length_a   1.000
_cell.length_b   1.000
_cell.length_c   1.000
_cell.angle_alpha   90.00
_cell.angle_beta   90.00
_cell.angle_gamma   90.00
#
_symmetry.space_group_name_H-M   'P 1'
#
loop_
_entity.id
_entity.type
_entity.pdbx_description
1 polymer ?
#
loop_
_entity_poly.entity_id
_entity_poly.type
_entity_poly.pdbx_seq_one_letter_code
_entity_poly.pdbx_strand_id
1 'polypeptide(L)'
;MVIKDHAILGKTPSIDTIVFGNVANTYSAFLIQNMFPVTEEYIESQYIKNKVAIKLSNKLQNEIISKAIKVLNLYNHGMKNIVFPDIDRILGQLLENN
;
A
#
# COMPACT_ATOMS: atom_id res chain seq x y z
N MET A 1 14.43 -19.82 5.02
CA MET A 1 14.41 -20.35 3.65
C MET A 1 15.21 -19.39 2.78
N VAL A 2 16.47 -19.72 2.49
CA VAL A 2 17.28 -18.98 1.52
C VAL A 2 17.24 -19.79 0.25
N ILE A 3 16.51 -19.31 -0.77
CA ILE A 3 16.63 -19.84 -2.12
C ILE A 3 17.58 -18.89 -2.85
N LYS A 4 18.82 -19.34 -3.03
CA LYS A 4 19.70 -18.80 -4.05
C LYS A 4 19.49 -19.66 -5.29
N ASP A 5 18.68 -19.17 -6.22
CA ASP A 5 18.67 -19.70 -7.58
C ASP A 5 19.34 -18.72 -8.52
N HIS A 6 20.27 -19.26 -9.29
CA HIS A 6 20.96 -18.61 -10.38
C HIS A 6 19.96 -18.23 -11.47
N ALA A 7 19.47 -16.99 -11.44
CA ALA A 7 18.79 -16.36 -12.56
C ALA A 7 19.68 -15.24 -13.10
N ILE A 8 19.99 -15.34 -14.39
CA ILE A 8 20.58 -14.31 -15.24
C ILE A 8 19.90 -12.96 -14.94
N LEU A 9 20.68 -11.87 -14.88
CA LEU A 9 20.26 -10.47 -14.66
C LEU A 9 19.30 -9.96 -15.76
N GLY A 10 18.12 -10.57 -15.89
CA GLY A 10 16.93 -9.91 -16.41
C GLY A 10 16.47 -8.88 -15.38
N LYS A 11 15.87 -7.78 -15.83
CA LYS A 11 15.30 -6.73 -14.96
C LYS A 11 14.72 -7.35 -13.69
N THR A 12 15.23 -6.95 -12.53
CA THR A 12 14.63 -7.33 -11.25
C THR A 12 13.13 -7.01 -11.34
N PRO A 13 12.24 -7.99 -11.17
CA PRO A 13 10.81 -7.74 -11.25
C PRO A 13 10.48 -6.60 -10.28
N SER A 14 9.90 -5.52 -10.79
CA SER A 14 9.47 -4.44 -9.92
C SER A 14 8.31 -4.96 -9.09
N ILE A 15 8.47 -5.00 -7.77
CA ILE A 15 7.40 -5.36 -6.86
C ILE A 15 6.64 -4.06 -6.54
N ASP A 16 5.40 -3.98 -7.01
CA ASP A 16 4.52 -2.82 -6.76
C ASP A 16 3.59 -3.03 -5.57
N THR A 17 3.53 -4.25 -5.02
CA THR A 17 2.60 -4.63 -3.94
C THR A 17 3.16 -4.36 -2.53
N ILE A 18 4.45 -4.07 -2.40
CA ILE A 18 5.12 -3.75 -1.13
C ILE A 18 6.16 -2.66 -1.38
N VAL A 19 6.20 -1.67 -0.50
CA VAL A 19 7.25 -0.64 -0.46
C VAL A 19 7.96 -0.70 0.89
N PHE A 20 9.27 -0.55 0.91
CA PHE A 20 10.03 -0.41 2.15
C PHE A 20 10.54 1.01 2.30
N GLY A 21 10.47 1.55 3.51
CA GLY A 21 10.91 2.91 3.77
C GLY A 21 11.06 3.22 5.25
N ASN A 22 11.83 4.25 5.54
CA ASN A 22 11.97 4.76 6.90
C ASN A 22 10.79 5.67 7.25
N VAL A 23 10.14 5.38 8.37
CA VAL A 23 9.10 6.20 9.00
C VAL A 23 9.37 6.25 10.49
N ALA A 24 9.35 7.44 11.09
CA ALA A 24 9.56 7.62 12.53
C ALA A 24 10.83 6.91 13.08
N ASN A 25 11.96 7.01 12.34
CA ASN A 25 13.23 6.31 12.62
C ASN A 25 13.12 4.78 12.67
N THR A 26 12.12 4.21 12.00
CA THR A 26 11.89 2.77 11.92
C THR A 26 11.79 2.36 10.46
N TYR A 27 12.62 1.40 10.05
CA TYR A 27 12.51 0.79 8.73
C TYR A 27 11.28 -0.11 8.69
N SER A 28 10.33 0.22 7.83
CA SER A 28 8.98 -0.36 7.82
C SER A 28 8.58 -0.82 6.42
N ALA A 29 7.63 -1.75 6.37
CA ALA A 29 6.99 -2.21 5.14
C ALA A 29 5.60 -1.58 5.00
N PHE A 30 5.29 -1.09 3.81
CA PHE A 30 3.98 -0.57 3.42
C PHE A 30 3.33 -1.60 2.49
N LEU A 31 2.26 -2.23 2.97
CA LEU A 31 1.61 -3.36 2.31
C LEU A 31 0.51 -2.87 1.36
N ILE A 32 0.88 -2.53 0.13
CA ILE A 32 -0.08 -2.07 -0.90
C ILE A 32 -1.07 -3.18 -1.27
N GLN A 33 -0.64 -4.44 -1.27
CA GLN A 33 -1.55 -5.60 -1.40
C GLN A 33 -2.65 -5.67 -0.33
N ASN A 34 -2.52 -4.94 0.78
CA ASN A 34 -3.53 -4.87 1.84
C ASN A 34 -4.29 -3.53 1.84
N MET A 35 -4.20 -2.72 0.79
CA MET A 35 -4.92 -1.44 0.73
C MET A 35 -6.44 -1.65 0.61
N PHE A 36 -7.22 -0.71 1.16
CA PHE A 36 -8.67 -0.72 1.13
C PHE A 36 -9.22 0.73 1.16
N PRO A 37 -10.45 0.97 0.67
CA PRO A 37 -11.09 2.28 0.72
C PRO A 37 -11.60 2.61 2.13
N VAL A 38 -11.64 3.90 2.49
CA VAL A 38 -12.10 4.40 3.80
C VAL A 38 -12.68 5.81 3.67
N THR A 39 -13.61 6.19 4.55
CA THR A 39 -14.20 7.55 4.69
C THR A 39 -13.68 8.24 5.96
N GLU A 40 -13.87 9.56 6.06
CA GLU A 40 -13.35 10.36 7.19
C GLU A 40 -13.95 9.95 8.55
N GLU A 41 -15.19 9.45 8.58
CA GLU A 41 -15.87 9.00 9.80
C GLU A 41 -15.15 7.83 10.51
N TYR A 42 -14.38 7.03 9.75
CA TYR A 42 -13.60 5.92 10.28
C TYR A 42 -12.15 6.32 10.62
N ILE A 43 -11.78 7.60 10.47
CA ILE A 43 -10.45 8.13 10.80
C ILE A 43 -10.53 8.85 12.14
N GLU A 44 -10.03 8.22 13.20
CA GLU A 44 -10.04 8.82 14.54
C GLU A 44 -9.13 10.05 14.64
N SER A 45 -7.86 9.91 14.27
CA SER A 45 -6.88 11.01 14.32
C SER A 45 -5.58 10.66 13.58
N GLN A 46 -4.73 11.66 13.37
CA GLN A 46 -3.39 11.43 12.83
C GLN A 46 -2.53 10.63 13.83
N TYR A 47 -1.77 9.66 13.32
CA TYR A 47 -0.84 8.89 14.15
C TYR A 47 0.29 9.78 14.71
N ILE A 48 0.37 9.87 16.05
CA ILE A 48 1.36 10.66 16.79
C ILE A 48 2.29 9.70 17.55
N LYS A 49 3.61 9.90 17.44
CA LYS A 49 4.62 9.21 18.24
C LYS A 49 5.52 10.24 18.90
N ASN A 50 5.77 10.11 20.20
CA ASN A 50 6.62 11.02 20.97
C ASN A 50 6.22 12.51 20.81
N LYS A 51 4.92 12.81 20.85
CA LYS A 51 4.34 14.17 20.65
C LYS A 51 4.57 14.79 19.27
N VAL A 52 5.06 14.03 18.29
CA VAL A 52 5.26 14.47 16.92
C VAL A 52 4.34 13.67 16.00
N ALA A 53 3.59 14.39 15.18
CA ALA A 53 2.76 13.82 14.14
C ALA A 53 3.65 13.11 13.10
N ILE A 54 3.40 11.83 12.87
CA ILE A 54 4.22 11.04 11.95
C ILE A 54 3.96 11.49 10.51
N LYS A 55 5.05 11.72 9.78
CA LYS A 55 5.05 12.09 8.36
C LYS A 55 6.04 11.24 7.61
N LEU A 56 5.69 10.92 6.35
CA LEU A 56 6.58 10.25 5.41
C LEU A 56 7.39 11.31 4.63
N SER A 57 8.58 10.95 4.15
CA SER A 57 9.30 11.81 3.20
C SER A 57 8.52 11.93 1.88
N ASN A 58 8.59 13.08 1.20
CA ASN A 58 7.90 13.27 -0.08
C ASN A 58 8.27 12.18 -1.10
N LYS A 59 9.54 11.75 -1.11
CA LYS A 59 10.00 10.65 -1.96
C LYS A 59 9.24 9.36 -1.69
N LEU A 60 9.12 8.96 -0.41
CA LEU A 60 8.43 7.74 -0.01
C LEU A 60 6.91 7.82 -0.26
N GLN A 61 6.30 8.98 -0.02
CA GLN A 61 4.89 9.22 -0.36
C GLN A 61 4.63 9.01 -1.86
N ASN A 62 5.44 9.65 -2.71
CA ASN A 62 5.29 9.56 -4.16
C ASN A 62 5.48 8.12 -4.66
N GLU A 63 6.41 7.37 -4.08
CA GLU A 63 6.63 5.96 -4.42
C GLU A 63 5.43 5.09 -4.04
N ILE A 64 4.91 5.24 -2.81
CA ILE A 64 3.72 4.50 -2.33
C ILE A 64 2.51 4.81 -3.21
N ILE A 65 2.24 6.11 -3.47
CA ILE A 65 1.08 6.54 -4.27
C ILE A 65 1.18 5.99 -5.70
N SER A 66 2.33 6.13 -6.35
CA SER A 66 2.54 5.65 -7.72
C SER A 66 2.30 4.15 -7.85
N LYS A 67 2.84 3.37 -6.89
CA LYS A 67 2.66 1.91 -6.85
C LYS A 67 1.23 1.51 -6.50
N ALA A 68 0.58 2.18 -5.56
CA ALA A 68 -0.82 1.94 -5.21
C ALA A 68 -1.77 2.21 -6.38
N ILE A 69 -1.56 3.30 -7.14
CA ILE A 69 -2.32 3.59 -8.37
C ILE A 69 -2.12 2.48 -9.39
N LYS A 70 -0.88 2.00 -9.59
CA LYS A 70 -0.60 0.90 -10.52
C LYS A 70 -1.30 -0.40 -10.10
N VAL A 71 -1.24 -0.75 -8.81
CA VAL A 71 -1.93 -1.93 -8.27
C VAL A 71 -3.44 -1.80 -8.42
N LEU A 72 -4.02 -0.64 -8.13
CA LEU A 72 -5.44 -0.38 -8.28
C LEU A 72 -5.88 -0.48 -9.74
N ASN A 73 -5.09 0.02 -10.68
CA ASN A 73 -5.36 -0.13 -12.10
C ASN A 73 -5.38 -1.59 -12.52
N LEU A 74 -4.43 -2.40 -12.07
CA LEU A 74 -4.41 -3.84 -12.34
C LEU A 74 -5.63 -4.56 -11.73
N TYR A 75 -6.01 -4.20 -10.50
CA TYR A 75 -7.23 -4.70 -9.86
C TYR A 75 -8.48 -4.38 -10.68
N ASN A 76 -8.61 -3.14 -11.15
CA ASN A 76 -9.72 -2.68 -11.98
C ASN A 76 -9.77 -3.37 -13.36
N HIS A 77 -8.62 -3.82 -13.88
CA HIS A 77 -8.53 -4.62 -15.10
C HIS A 77 -8.76 -6.13 -14.88
N GLY A 78 -9.23 -6.52 -13.69
CA GLY A 78 -9.64 -7.90 -13.40
C GLY A 78 -8.60 -8.74 -12.66
N MET A 79 -7.42 -8.21 -12.35
CA MET A 79 -6.44 -8.90 -11.49
C MET A 79 -6.82 -8.81 -10.01
N LYS A 80 -7.99 -9.35 -9.64
CA LYS A 80 -8.58 -9.16 -8.31
C LYS A 80 -7.70 -9.66 -7.16
N ASN A 81 -6.91 -10.71 -7.38
CA ASN A 81 -6.01 -11.30 -6.37
C ASN A 81 -4.72 -10.49 -6.11
N ILE A 82 -4.52 -9.35 -6.78
CA ILE A 82 -3.35 -8.48 -6.55
C ILE A 82 -3.44 -7.75 -5.19
N VAL A 83 -4.65 -7.59 -4.68
CA VAL A 83 -4.94 -7.17 -3.31
C VAL A 83 -5.68 -8.28 -2.58
N PHE A 84 -5.58 -8.32 -1.26
CA PHE A 84 -6.23 -9.33 -0.43
C PHE A 84 -7.63 -8.92 0.06
N PRO A 85 -7.90 -7.65 0.42
CA PRO A 85 -9.24 -7.24 0.80
C PRO A 85 -10.20 -7.23 -0.40
N ASP A 86 -11.49 -7.48 -0.12
CA ASP A 86 -12.58 -7.28 -1.06
C ASP A 86 -12.90 -5.78 -1.18
N ILE A 87 -12.12 -5.06 -2.00
CA ILE A 87 -12.23 -3.61 -2.20
C ILE A 87 -13.63 -3.22 -2.67
N ASP A 88 -14.18 -3.95 -3.64
CA ASP A 88 -15.49 -3.64 -4.23
C ASP A 88 -16.61 -3.72 -3.19
N ARG A 89 -16.60 -4.75 -2.34
CA ARG A 89 -17.59 -4.88 -1.25
C ARG A 89 -17.46 -3.77 -0.22
N ILE A 90 -16.24 -3.45 0.23
CA ILE A 90 -16.01 -2.39 1.22
C ILE A 90 -16.45 -1.04 0.64
N LEU A 91 -16.10 -0.76 -0.63
CA LEU A 91 -16.51 0.47 -1.31
C LEU A 91 -18.04 0.58 -1.42
N GLY A 92 -18.73 -0.51 -1.79
CA GLY A 92 -20.19 -0.55 -1.82
C GLY A 92 -20.82 -0.18 -0.48
N GLN A 93 -20.33 -0.76 0.62
CA GLN A 93 -20.79 -0.45 1.98
C GLN A 93 -20.55 1.02 2.35
N LEU A 94 -19.41 1.60 1.95
CA LEU A 94 -19.12 3.01 2.22
C LEU A 94 -20.02 3.95 1.41
N LEU A 95 -20.40 3.59 0.18
CA LEU A 95 -21.26 4.43 -0.67
C LEU A 95 -22.74 4.33 -0.31
N GLU A 96 -23.21 3.18 0.21
CA GLU A 96 -24.59 2.98 0.66
C GLU A 96 -24.91 3.75 1.95
N ASN A 97 -23.90 4.01 2.79
CA ASN A 97 -24.05 4.70 4.07
C ASN A 97 -23.90 6.24 3.97
N ASN A 98 -23.74 6.80 2.75
CA ASN A 98 -23.59 8.24 2.50
C ASN A 98 -24.84 8.88 1.89
#